data_AF-A0A7W0USG1-F1
#
_entry.id   AF-A0A7W0USG1-F1
#
_cell.length_a   1.000
_cell.length_b   1.000
_cell.length_c   1.000
_cell.angle_alpha   90.00
_cell.angle_beta   90.00
_cell.angle_gamma   90.00
#
_symmetry.space_group_name_H-M   'P 1'
#
loop_
_entity.id
_entity.type
_entity.pdbx_description
1 polymer ?
#
loop_
_entity_poly.entity_id
_entity_poly.type
_entity_poly.pdbx_seq_one_letter_code
_entity_poly.pdbx_strand_id
1 'polypeptide(L)' 'MARTVREQQDKRREEKLKQVQEQVDEGSLVIRKMTQKERKDNPAKPRKEKKKKR' A
#
# COMPACT_ATOMS: atom_id res chain seq x y z
N MET A 1 -25.81 -5.42 16.70
CA MET A 1 -24.87 -6.23 15.89
C MET A 1 -23.49 -5.57 15.96
N ALA A 2 -22.52 -6.20 16.62
CA ALA A 2 -21.14 -5.68 16.63
C ALA A 2 -20.51 -5.88 15.25
N ARG A 3 -19.74 -4.90 14.77
CA ARG A 3 -19.04 -5.01 13.47
C ARG A 3 -18.02 -6.14 13.52
N THR A 4 -18.01 -6.95 12.47
CA THR A 4 -17.04 -8.03 12.31
C THR A 4 -15.62 -7.46 12.23
N VAL A 5 -14.62 -8.27 12.57
CA VAL A 5 -13.20 -7.88 12.48
C VAL A 5 -12.85 -7.41 11.06
N ARG A 6 -13.45 -8.02 10.03
CA ARG A 6 -13.27 -7.64 8.63
C ARG A 6 -13.77 -6.24 8.33
N GLU A 7 -15.01 -5.93 8.75
CA GLU A 7 -15.59 -4.60 8.55
C GLU A 7 -14.79 -3.49 9.25
N GLN A 8 -14.17 -3.80 10.40
CA GLN A 8 -13.28 -2.85 11.07
C GLN A 8 -11.96 -2.65 10.30
N GLN A 9 -11.41 -3.70 9.71
CA GLN A 9 -10.20 -3.60 8.88
C GLN A 9 -10.46 -2.81 7.59
N ASP A 10 -11.61 -3.04 6.94
CA ASP A 10 -12.00 -2.36 5.72
C ASP A 10 -12.17 -0.85 5.98
N LYS A 11 -12.83 -0.46 7.08
CA LYS A 11 -12.93 0.95 7.48
C LYS A 11 -11.58 1.62 7.72
N ARG A 12 -10.68 0.96 8.45
CA ARG A 12 -9.31 1.49 8.67
C ARG A 12 -8.55 1.65 7.35
N ARG A 13 -8.77 0.75 6.40
CA ARG A 13 -8.18 0.84 5.07
C ARG A 13 -8.74 2.03 4.29
N GLU A 14 -10.05 2.23 4.31
CA GLU A 14 -10.72 3.38 3.69
C GLU A 14 -10.22 4.70 4.27
N GLU A 15 -10.15 4.82 5.60
CA GLU A 15 -9.63 6.01 6.29
C GLU A 15 -8.18 6.32 5.86
N LYS A 16 -7.33 5.30 5.78
CA LYS A 16 -5.94 5.48 5.36
C LYS A 16 -5.83 5.87 3.89
N LEU A 17 -6.66 5.29 3.02
CA LEU A 17 -6.69 5.66 1.61
C LEU A 17 -7.14 7.11 1.42
N LYS A 18 -8.10 7.57 2.22
CA LYS A 18 -8.54 8.96 2.20
C LYS A 18 -7.42 9.92 2.57
N GLN A 19 -6.67 9.63 3.64
CA GLN A 19 -5.50 10.43 4.03
C GLN A 19 -4.43 10.48 2.93
N VAL A 20 -4.17 9.36 2.25
CA VAL A 20 -3.24 9.33 1.12
C VAL A 20 -3.75 10.19 -0.03
N GLN A 21 -5.05 10.13 -0.33
CA GLN A 21 -5.66 10.96 -1.37
C GLN A 21 -5.52 12.45 -1.06
N GLU A 22 -5.83 12.87 0.17
CA GLU A 22 -5.68 14.26 0.62
C GLU A 22 -4.22 14.74 0.44
N GLN A 23 -3.23 13.93 0.81
CA GLN A 23 -1.82 14.27 0.62
C GLN A 23 -1.43 14.41 -0.86
N VAL A 24 -2.01 13.60 -1.73
CA VAL A 24 -1.78 13.70 -3.19
C VAL A 24 -2.41 14.98 -3.73
N ASP A 25 -3.64 15.30 -3.32
CA ASP A 25 -4.38 16.47 -3.77
C ASP A 25 -3.73 17.78 -3.29
N GLU A 26 -3.22 17.80 -2.06
CA GLU A 26 -2.44 18.92 -1.50
C GLU A 26 -1.04 19.04 -2.12
N GLY A 27 -0.56 18.02 -2.83
CA GLY A 27 0.77 17.96 -3.40
C GLY A 27 1.88 17.64 -2.40
N SER A 28 1.55 17.32 -1.14
CA SER A 28 2.52 16.87 -0.12
C SER A 28 3.03 15.45 -0.41
N LEU A 29 2.29 14.65 -1.18
CA LEU A 29 2.69 13.35 -1.70
C LEU A 29 2.65 13.32 -3.24
N VAL A 30 3.82 13.16 -3.88
CA VAL A 30 3.92 13.07 -5.35
C VAL A 30 4.20 11.65 -5.79
N ILE A 31 3.27 11.03 -6.52
CA ILE A 31 3.42 9.68 -7.07
C ILE A 31 4.09 9.75 -8.45
N ARG A 32 5.36 9.31 -8.53
CA ARG A 32 6.12 9.26 -9.81
C ARG A 32 6.32 7.82 -10.27
N LYS A 33 6.34 7.63 -11.59
CA LYS A 33 6.75 6.36 -12.19
C LYS A 33 8.27 6.29 -12.20
N MET A 34 8.82 5.17 -11.73
CA MET A 34 10.25 4.89 -11.89
C MET A 34 10.63 4.77 -13.36
N THR A 35 11.78 5.35 -13.72
CA THR A 35 12.42 5.21 -15.03
C THR A 35 12.99 3.81 -15.23
N GLN A 36 13.37 3.47 -16.47
CA GLN A 36 14.00 2.17 -16.75
C GLN A 36 15.33 1.99 -16.01
N LYS A 37 16.15 3.05 -15.92
CA LYS A 37 17.43 3.03 -15.19
C LYS A 37 17.19 2.74 -13.71
N GLU A 38 16.30 3.51 -13.07
CA GLU A 38 15.97 3.32 -11.66
C GLU A 38 15.37 1.94 -11.38
N ARG A 39 14.54 1.40 -12.30
CA ARG A 39 14.01 0.02 -12.17
C ARG A 39 15.09 -1.05 -12.30
N LYS A 40 16.12 -0.82 -13.12
CA LYS A 40 17.28 -1.72 -13.21
C LYS A 40 18.09 -1.68 -11.92
N ASP A 41 18.31 -0.48 -11.38
CA ASP A 41 19.04 -0.28 -10.12
C ASP A 41 18.24 -0.83 -8.92
N ASN A 42 16.91 -0.86 -9.01
CA ASN A 42 15.99 -1.34 -7.97
C ASN A 42 15.04 -2.42 -8.52
N PRO A 43 15.56 -3.63 -8.78
CA PRO A 43 14.74 -4.70 -9.34
C PRO A 43 13.66 -5.15 -8.33
N ALA A 44 12.52 -5.59 -8.86
CA ALA A 44 11.45 -6.13 -8.04
C ALA A 44 11.95 -7.34 -7.25
N LYS A 45 11.82 -7.31 -5.92
CA LYS A 45 12.23 -8.42 -5.06
C LYS A 45 11.29 -9.62 -5.31
N PRO A 46 11.84 -10.84 -5.46
CA PRO A 46 11.00 -12.02 -5.62
C PRO A 46 10.12 -12.19 -4.39
N ARG A 47 8.91 -12.72 -4.60
CA ARG A 47 7.99 -13.03 -3.51
C ARG A 47 8.64 -14.06 -2.60
N LYS A 48 8.87 -13.72 -1.33
CA LYS A 48 9.37 -14.68 -0.35
C LYS A 48 8.38 -15.85 -0.24
N GLU A 49 8.90 -17.07 -0.31
CA GLU A 49 8.09 -18.26 -0.04
C GLU A 49 7.52 -18.17 1.37
N LYS A 50 6.20 -18.38 1.50
CA LYS A 50 5.56 -18.42 2.81
C LYS A 50 6.04 -19.68 3.51
N LYS A 51 6.85 -19.53 4.57
CA LYS A 51 7.17 -20.64 5.48
C LYS A 51 5.84 -21.24 5.95
N LYS A 52 5.56 -22.47 5.53
CA LYS A 52 4.39 -23.24 5.99
C LYS A 52 4.57 -23.42 7.50
N LYS A 53 3.79 -22.70 8.31
CA LYS A 53 3.77 -22.96 9.76
C LYS A 53 3.29 -24.41 9.94
N ARG A 54 4.13 -25.24 10.55
CA ARG A 54 3.74 -26.58 10.99
C ARG A 54 2.78 -26.45 12.17
#